data_AF-A0A0E9XFQ1-F1
#
_entry.id   AF-A0A0E9XFQ1-F1
#
_cell.length_a   1.000
_cell.length_b   1.000
_cell.length_c   1.000
_cell.angle_alpha   90.00
_cell.angle_beta   90.00
_cell.angle_gamma   90.00
#
_symmetry.space_group_name_H-M   'P 1'
#
loop_
_entity.id
_entity.type
_entity.pdbx_description
1 polymer ?
#
loop_
_entity_poly.entity_id
_entity_poly.type
_entity_poly.pdbx_seq_one_letter_code
_entity_poly.pdbx_strand_id
1 'polypeptide(L)'
;MVLGAVSAVGGLFAVYLLVLAALSPCPPFLGNNIGIALVVTSWIIFTGVFSYVKVVIGSLLHEAGHSALLWCGVFIQAGSLIGALSMFPLVSIYNVFKRAQDCIDNCSD
;
A
#
# COMPACT_ATOMS: atom_id res chain seq x y z
N MET A 1 2.93 -18.86 10.75
CA MET A 1 3.12 -19.17 9.31
C MET A 1 1.99 -18.59 8.44
N VAL A 2 0.73 -18.94 8.70
CA VAL A 2 -0.43 -18.46 7.92
C VAL A 2 -0.52 -16.93 7.83
N LEU A 3 -0.37 -16.23 8.96
CA LEU A 3 -0.42 -14.76 8.98
C LEU A 3 0.66 -14.12 8.10
N GLY A 4 1.87 -14.71 8.07
CA GLY A 4 2.96 -14.23 7.21
C GLY A 4 2.66 -14.44 5.73
N ALA A 5 2.07 -15.57 5.35
CA ALA A 5 1.65 -15.83 3.97
C ALA A 5 0.54 -14.86 3.53
N VAL A 6 -0.45 -14.62 4.38
CA VAL A 6 -1.54 -13.66 4.12
C VAL A 6 -0.98 -12.24 3.97
N SER A 7 -0.06 -11.82 4.84
CA SER A 7 0.63 -10.52 4.71
C SER A 7 1.45 -10.42 3.43
N ALA A 8 2.11 -11.50 2.98
CA ALA A 8 2.89 -11.51 1.75
C ALA A 8 2.00 -11.34 0.51
N VAL A 9 0.83 -12.01 0.48
CA VAL A 9 -0.17 -11.81 -0.57
C VAL A 9 -0.65 -10.36 -0.60
N GLY A 10 -0.98 -9.78 0.57
CA GLY A 10 -1.33 -8.36 0.65
C GLY A 10 -0.21 -7.44 0.15
N GLY A 11 1.04 -7.77 0.49
CA GLY A 11 2.23 -7.04 0.04
C GLY A 11 2.42 -7.06 -1.48
N LEU A 12 2.09 -8.16 -2.15
CA LEU A 12 2.13 -8.24 -3.62
C LEU A 12 1.18 -7.23 -4.26
N PHE A 13 -0.06 -7.14 -3.78
CA PHE A 13 -1.02 -6.14 -4.26
C PHE A 13 -0.59 -4.72 -3.91
N ALA A 14 0.03 -4.51 -2.75
CA ALA A 14 0.59 -3.22 -2.36
C ALA A 14 1.69 -2.74 -3.33
N VAL A 15 2.61 -3.64 -3.68
CA VAL A 15 3.68 -3.34 -4.65
C VAL A 15 3.08 -3.03 -6.01
N TYR A 16 2.10 -3.80 -6.48
CA TYR A 16 1.40 -3.52 -7.73
C TYR A 16 0.80 -2.11 -7.74
N LEU A 17 0.08 -1.73 -6.68
CA LEU A 17 -0.53 -0.39 -6.55
C LEU A 17 0.53 0.72 -6.49
N LEU A 18 1.66 0.49 -5.82
CA LEU A 18 2.77 1.44 -5.76
C LEU A 18 3.44 1.63 -7.12
N VAL A 19 3.63 0.55 -7.89
CA VAL A 19 4.13 0.61 -9.28
C VAL A 19 3.17 1.40 -10.16
N LEU A 20 1.85 1.17 -10.05
CA LEU A 20 0.87 1.96 -10.78
C LEU A 20 0.93 3.44 -10.41
N ALA A 21 1.09 3.75 -9.13
CA ALA A 21 1.22 5.12 -8.66
C ALA A 21 2.52 5.79 -9.18
N ALA A 22 3.62 5.04 -9.28
CA ALA A 22 4.87 5.52 -9.87
C ALA A 22 4.78 5.72 -11.40
N LEU A 23 3.93 4.95 -12.08
CA LEU A 23 3.67 5.09 -13.52
C LEU A 23 2.59 6.15 -13.85
N SER A 24 1.97 6.75 -12.83
CA SER A 24 1.09 7.91 -13.02
C SER A 24 1.86 9.04 -13.72
N PRO A 25 1.34 9.63 -14.82
CA PRO A 25 -0.09 9.77 -15.15
C PRO A 25 -0.69 8.73 -16.09
N CYS A 26 0.11 7.90 -16.76
CA CYS A 26 -0.35 6.95 -17.78
C CYS A 26 -0.12 5.49 -17.34
N PRO A 27 -0.93 4.95 -16.41
CA PRO A 27 -0.78 3.58 -15.96
C PRO A 27 -0.99 2.57 -17.11
N PRO A 28 -0.39 1.38 -17.03
CA PRO A 28 -0.62 0.31 -17.99
C PRO A 28 -2.11 -0.08 -18.01
N PHE A 29 -2.67 -0.30 -19.22
CA PHE A 29 -4.10 -0.54 -19.45
C PHE A 29 -5.02 0.65 -19.12
N LEU A 30 -4.52 1.89 -19.20
CA LEU A 30 -5.36 3.09 -19.18
C LEU A 30 -6.44 3.01 -20.29
N GLY A 31 -7.68 3.36 -19.95
CA GLY A 31 -8.82 3.34 -20.88
C GLY A 31 -9.45 1.97 -21.14
N ASN A 32 -8.90 0.88 -20.60
CA ASN A 32 -9.49 -0.45 -20.71
C ASN A 32 -10.27 -0.84 -19.42
N ASN A 33 -11.48 -1.37 -19.59
CA ASN A 33 -12.31 -1.88 -18.48
C ASN A 33 -11.57 -2.92 -17.61
N ILE A 34 -10.68 -3.71 -18.22
CA ILE A 34 -9.86 -4.70 -17.50
C ILE A 34 -8.90 -4.03 -16.51
N GLY A 35 -8.25 -2.92 -16.92
CA GLY A 35 -7.33 -2.18 -16.06
C GLY A 35 -8.05 -1.59 -14.85
N ILE A 36 -9.21 -0.97 -15.08
CA ILE A 36 -10.06 -0.42 -14.02
C ILE A 36 -10.46 -1.51 -13.01
N ALA A 37 -10.95 -2.65 -13.52
CA ALA A 37 -11.33 -3.77 -12.66
C ALA A 37 -10.14 -4.31 -11.84
N LEU A 38 -8.95 -4.40 -12.43
CA LEU A 38 -7.75 -4.90 -11.75
C LEU A 38 -7.31 -3.95 -10.63
N VAL A 39 -7.30 -2.64 -10.87
CA VAL A 39 -6.95 -1.63 -9.85
C VAL A 39 -7.92 -1.67 -8.68
N VAL A 40 -9.22 -1.64 -8.96
CA VAL A 40 -10.27 -1.65 -7.92
C VAL A 40 -10.21 -2.94 -7.11
N THR A 41 -10.11 -4.09 -7.80
CA THR A 41 -10.02 -5.40 -7.13
C THR A 41 -8.76 -5.51 -6.30
N SER A 42 -7.61 -5.05 -6.81
CA SER A 42 -6.34 -5.02 -6.06
C SER A 42 -6.44 -4.17 -4.80
N TRP A 43 -7.08 -3.00 -4.88
CA TRP A 43 -7.28 -2.13 -3.72
C TRP A 43 -8.18 -2.77 -2.66
N ILE A 44 -9.26 -3.43 -3.08
CA ILE A 44 -10.17 -4.15 -2.19
C ILE A 44 -9.42 -5.29 -1.49
N ILE A 45 -8.69 -6.12 -2.24
CA ILE A 45 -7.93 -7.25 -1.67
C ILE A 45 -6.85 -6.74 -0.73
N PHE A 46 -6.04 -5.75 -1.14
CA PHE A 46 -5.00 -5.15 -0.31
C PHE A 46 -5.57 -4.63 1.02
N THR A 47 -6.63 -3.82 0.96
CA THR A 47 -7.27 -3.22 2.14
C THR A 47 -7.88 -4.28 3.05
N GLY A 48 -8.58 -5.26 2.48
CA GLY A 48 -9.22 -6.35 3.23
C GLY A 48 -8.19 -7.23 3.94
N VAL A 49 -7.15 -7.66 3.22
CA VAL A 49 -6.08 -8.51 3.75
C VAL A 49 -5.33 -7.82 4.91
N PHE A 50 -4.89 -6.57 4.73
CA PHE A 50 -4.20 -5.85 5.79
C PHE A 50 -5.12 -5.53 6.97
N SER A 51 -6.40 -5.25 6.74
CA SER A 51 -7.38 -5.06 7.82
C SER A 51 -7.54 -6.34 8.64
N TYR A 52 -7.66 -7.50 8.00
CA TYR A 52 -7.71 -8.80 8.67
C TYR A 52 -6.45 -9.07 9.50
N VAL A 53 -5.27 -8.88 8.90
CA VAL A 53 -3.98 -9.07 9.59
C VAL A 53 -3.90 -8.18 10.84
N LYS A 54 -4.28 -6.89 10.74
CA LYS A 54 -4.29 -5.97 11.88
C LYS A 54 -5.24 -6.43 12.98
N VAL A 55 -6.44 -6.89 12.62
CA VAL A 55 -7.42 -7.40 13.59
C VAL A 55 -6.86 -8.63 14.32
N VAL A 56 -6.33 -9.62 13.59
CA VAL A 56 -5.78 -10.85 14.20
C VAL A 56 -4.59 -10.54 15.10
N ILE A 57 -3.64 -9.72 14.66
CA ILE A 57 -2.50 -9.30 15.49
C ILE A 57 -3.00 -8.58 16.74
N GLY A 58 -3.96 -7.66 16.59
CA GLY A 58 -4.56 -6.92 17.69
C GLY A 58 -5.21 -7.84 18.72
N SER A 59 -5.98 -8.83 18.28
CA SER A 59 -6.58 -9.84 19.16
C SER A 59 -5.52 -10.66 19.91
N LEU A 60 -4.50 -11.18 19.21
CA LEU A 60 -3.43 -11.97 19.83
C LEU A 60 -2.64 -11.17 20.88
N LEU A 61 -2.35 -9.90 20.58
CA LEU A 61 -1.63 -9.03 21.52
C LEU A 61 -2.47 -8.59 22.69
N HIS A 62 -3.78 -8.43 22.50
CA HIS A 62 -4.69 -8.14 23.60
C HIS A 62 -4.66 -9.27 24.63
N GLU A 63 -4.65 -10.54 24.18
CA GLU A 63 -4.53 -11.71 25.06
C GLU A 63 -3.15 -11.81 25.73
N ALA A 64 -2.08 -11.40 25.04
CA ALA A 64 -0.71 -11.42 25.56
C ALA A 64 -0.42 -10.33 26.63
N GLY A 65 -1.30 -9.31 26.75
CA GLY A 65 -1.24 -8.29 27.79
C GLY A 65 -0.53 -6.98 27.41
N HIS A 66 -0.41 -6.09 28.40
CA HIS A 66 -0.07 -4.67 28.19
C HIS A 66 1.33 -4.42 27.60
N SER A 67 2.32 -5.23 27.98
CA SER A 67 3.70 -5.07 27.50
C SER A 67 3.85 -5.45 26.02
N ALA A 68 3.11 -6.47 25.55
CA ALA A 68 3.09 -6.87 24.15
C ALA A 68 2.45 -5.77 23.28
N LEU A 69 1.38 -5.14 23.77
CA LEU A 69 0.72 -4.01 23.11
C LEU A 69 1.66 -2.80 22.96
N LEU A 70 2.47 -2.52 23.99
CA LEU A 70 3.46 -1.43 23.96
C LEU A 70 4.51 -1.67 22.86
N TRP A 71 5.11 -2.86 22.83
CA TRP A 71 6.09 -3.22 21.80
C TRP A 71 5.51 -3.17 20.39
N CYS A 72 4.27 -3.61 20.19
CA CYS A 72 3.59 -3.45 18.91
C CYS A 72 3.40 -1.99 18.51
N GLY A 73 3.01 -1.13 19.45
CA GLY A 73 2.97 0.32 19.23
C GLY A 73 4.32 0.87 18.75
N VAL A 74 5.42 0.47 19.40
CA VAL A 74 6.78 0.85 18.99
C VAL A 74 7.08 0.39 17.57
N PHE A 75 6.78 -0.86 17.21
CA PHE A 75 7.00 -1.36 15.85
C PHE A 75 6.12 -0.68 14.80
N ILE A 76 4.85 -0.38 15.11
CA ILE A 76 3.95 0.35 14.21
C ILE A 76 4.49 1.75 13.95
N GLN A 77 4.93 2.45 15.00
CA GLN A 77 5.46 3.80 14.87
C GLN A 77 6.80 3.83 14.13
N ALA A 78 7.69 2.89 14.43
CA ALA A 78 8.94 2.71 13.68
C ALA A 78 8.66 2.44 12.19
N GLY A 79 7.69 1.58 11.88
CA GLY A 79 7.27 1.32 10.50
C GLY A 79 6.75 2.56 9.78
N SER A 80 5.94 3.38 10.45
CA SER A 80 5.46 4.66 9.90
C SER A 80 6.61 5.64 9.62
N LEU A 81 7.56 5.76 10.55
CA LEU A 81 8.76 6.59 10.37
C LEU A 81 9.57 6.13 9.16
N ILE A 82 9.84 4.83 9.05
CA ILE A 82 10.56 4.26 7.90
C ILE A 82 9.80 4.55 6.60
N GLY A 83 8.48 4.37 6.59
CA GLY A 83 7.63 4.69 5.44
C GLY A 83 7.74 6.16 5.04
N ALA A 84 7.64 7.08 5.99
CA ALA A 84 7.77 8.51 5.73
C ALA A 84 9.17 8.89 5.21
N LEU A 85 10.23 8.37 5.84
CA LEU A 85 11.61 8.59 5.40
C LEU A 85 11.90 8.00 4.02
N SER A 86 11.21 6.93 3.63
CA SER A 86 11.32 6.37 2.27
C SER A 86 10.53 7.16 1.23
N MET A 87 9.30 7.57 1.54
CA MET A 87 8.41 8.25 0.59
C MET A 87 8.83 9.69 0.34
N PHE A 88 9.33 10.39 1.36
CA PHE A 88 9.73 11.79 1.22
C PHE A 88 10.78 12.03 0.13
N PRO A 89 11.96 11.37 0.09
CA PRO A 89 12.93 11.56 -0.98
C PRO A 89 12.40 11.04 -2.32
N LEU A 90 11.62 9.95 -2.32
CA LEU A 90 11.05 9.37 -3.53
C LEU A 90 10.11 10.34 -4.26
N VAL A 91 9.32 11.09 -3.50
CA VAL A 91 8.42 12.13 -4.01
C VAL A 91 9.16 13.44 -4.29
N SER A 92 10.01 13.91 -3.36
CA SER A 92 10.57 15.27 -3.38
C SER A 92 11.84 15.40 -4.23
N ILE A 93 12.74 14.41 -4.16
CA ILE A 93 14.04 14.46 -4.84
C ILE A 93 13.97 13.73 -6.17
N TYR A 94 13.56 12.46 -6.14
CA TYR A 94 13.52 11.62 -7.34
C TYR A 94 12.30 11.91 -8.24
N ASN A 95 11.28 12.61 -7.73
CA ASN A 95 10.06 12.97 -8.47
C ASN A 95 9.43 11.77 -9.20
N VAL A 96 9.49 10.58 -8.57
CA VAL A 96 8.95 9.32 -9.14
C VAL A 96 7.44 9.42 -9.32
N PHE A 97 6.76 10.12 -8.42
CA PHE A 97 5.32 10.34 -8.50
C PHE A 97 5.05 11.67 -9.18
N LYS A 98 4.69 11.63 -10.46
CA LYS A 98 4.17 12.81 -11.15
C LYS A 98 2.66 12.95 -10.91
N ARG A 99 2.25 14.17 -10.55
CA ARG A 99 0.83 14.53 -10.56
C ARG A 99 0.39 14.68 -12.02
N ALA A 100 -0.78 14.14 -12.34
CA ALA A 100 -1.45 14.47 -13.60
C ALA A 100 -1.82 15.97 -13.59
N GLN A 101 -1.66 16.66 -14.72
CA GLN A 101 -2.14 18.03 -14.86
C GLN A 101 -3.65 18.02 -15.07
N ASP A 102 -4.36 18.80 -14.27
CA ASP A 102 -5.80 18.98 -14.44
C ASP A 102 -6.10 19.54 -15.84
N CYS A 103 -7.10 18.97 -16.50
CA CYS A 103 -7.61 19.39 -17.82
C CYS A 103 -6.65 19.18 -19.02
N ILE A 104 -5.53 18.46 -18.87
CA ILE A 104 -4.66 18.06 -19.98
C ILE A 104 -4.58 16.53 -20.05
N ASP A 105 -4.99 15.96 -21.17
CA ASP A 105 -4.78 14.54 -21.45
C ASP A 105 -3.32 14.31 -21.89
N ASN A 106 -2.50 13.90 -20.93
CA ASN A 106 -1.07 13.65 -21.14
C ASN A 106 -0.80 12.26 -21.76
N CYS A 107 -1.85 11.48 -22.04
CA CYS A 107 -1.75 10.08 -22.44
C CYS A 107 -2.38 9.79 -23.82
N SER A 108 -2.55 10.82 -24.67
CA SER A 108 -3.27 10.78 -25.95
C SER A 108 -2.40 10.45 -27.19
N ASP A 109 -1.34 9.65 -27.05
CA ASP A 109 -0.57 9.08 -28.17
C ASP A 109 -0.65 7.54 -28.20
#